data_AF-A0A9Q0SIY6-F1
#
_entry.id   AF-A0A9Q0SIY6-F1
#
_cell.length_a   1.000
_cell.length_b   1.000
_cell.length_c   1.000
_cell.angle_alpha   90.00
_cell.angle_beta   90.00
_cell.angle_gamma   90.00
#
_symmetry.space_group_name_H-M   'P 1'
#
loop_
_entity.id
_entity.type
_entity.pdbx_description
1 polymer ?
#
loop_
_entity_poly.entity_id
_entity_poly.type
_entity_poly.pdbx_seq_one_letter_code
_entity_poly.pdbx_strand_id
1 'polypeptide(L)'
;MASTEADSRLSQIVSPALEKIIKNASWRKHSKLGHECKSVLEILTSPKPQEQPPPTSTSDDSSPSEPSPPAPLHDGGSHEYSLAESESILSPLINACNTQFLKIVDPAVDCIQKLIAHGYLRGEADPTGGTEAKLLAKLIESVCKCYDLGDDGVELLVLRTLLSAVTSISLRIHGDSLLQIVRTCYDIYLGSKNVVNQTTAKASLIQMLVIVFRRMEADSSTVPIQPIVVAELMEPMEKSDVDGSMAVFVQGFITKIMQDIDGVLNPGTPSKASMMGAHDGAFETTTRTVESTNPADLLDSTDKDMLDAKYWEISMYKTALEGRKGELADGEGERDDDLEVQIGNKLRRDAFLVFRALCKLSMKTPPKEALTDPQLMRGKIVALELLKILLENAGAVFRTSDRKLDRKILCGYIIT
;
A
#
# COMPACT_ATOMS: atom_id res chain seq x y z
N MET A 1 38.22 21.94 -0.63
CA MET A 1 37.81 20.98 -1.69
C MET A 1 36.38 20.59 -1.39
N ALA A 2 35.43 21.26 -2.04
CA ALA A 2 34.01 20.96 -1.91
C ALA A 2 33.71 19.73 -2.78
N SER A 3 33.09 18.71 -2.18
CA SER A 3 32.78 17.45 -2.85
C SER A 3 31.88 17.71 -4.07
N THR A 4 32.36 17.30 -5.23
CA THR A 4 31.65 17.25 -6.50
C THR A 4 30.51 16.22 -6.43
N GLU A 5 29.36 16.58 -7.01
CA GLU A 5 28.19 15.73 -7.30
C GLU A 5 27.49 15.11 -6.07
N ALA A 6 26.46 15.81 -5.58
CA ALA A 6 25.40 15.13 -4.83
C ALA A 6 24.61 14.28 -5.83
N ASP A 7 25.05 13.05 -6.06
CA ASP A 7 24.25 12.06 -6.80
C ASP A 7 22.85 12.04 -6.22
N SER A 8 21.84 12.13 -7.09
CA SER A 8 20.44 12.09 -6.68
C SER A 8 20.21 10.86 -5.78
N ARG A 9 19.64 11.04 -4.58
CA ARG A 9 19.43 9.93 -3.63
C ARG A 9 18.46 8.90 -4.23
N LEU A 10 17.52 9.35 -5.05
CA LEU A 10 16.68 8.53 -5.91
C LEU A 10 17.53 7.63 -6.83
N SER A 11 18.55 8.18 -7.49
CA SER A 11 19.46 7.41 -8.36
C SER A 11 20.20 6.32 -7.59
N GLN A 12 20.60 6.57 -6.34
CA GLN A 12 21.27 5.57 -5.49
C GLN A 12 20.38 4.35 -5.17
N ILE A 13 19.05 4.51 -5.21
CA ILE A 13 18.09 3.42 -5.00
C ILE A 13 17.72 2.74 -6.31
N VAL A 14 17.41 3.54 -7.34
CA VAL A 14 16.87 3.03 -8.60
C VAL A 14 17.94 2.39 -9.47
N SER A 15 19.12 3.00 -9.58
CA SER A 15 20.19 2.55 -10.49
C SER A 15 20.64 1.10 -10.21
N PRO A 16 20.93 0.69 -8.95
CA PRO A 16 21.32 -0.70 -8.67
C PRO A 16 20.23 -1.74 -9.00
N ALA A 17 18.96 -1.36 -8.86
CA ALA A 17 17.84 -2.24 -9.21
C ALA A 17 17.74 -2.41 -10.73
N LEU A 18 17.83 -1.31 -11.49
CA LEU A 18 17.83 -1.34 -12.95
C LEU A 18 19.00 -2.17 -13.50
N GLU A 19 20.20 -2.05 -12.93
CA GLU A 19 21.36 -2.86 -13.33
C GLU A 19 21.11 -4.37 -13.13
N LYS A 20 20.53 -4.75 -11.98
CA LYS A 20 20.14 -6.16 -11.72
C LYS A 20 19.09 -6.64 -12.71
N ILE A 21 18.10 -5.81 -13.05
CA ILE A 21 17.07 -6.13 -14.05
C ILE A 21 17.72 -6.31 -15.42
N ILE A 22 18.57 -5.37 -15.87
CA ILE A 22 19.28 -5.42 -17.15
C ILE A 22 20.10 -6.71 -17.28
N LYS A 23 20.84 -7.08 -16.23
CA LYS A 23 21.64 -8.31 -16.21
C LYS A 23 20.78 -9.55 -16.45
N ASN A 24 19.60 -9.62 -15.83
CA ASN A 24 18.69 -10.75 -15.95
C ASN A 24 17.77 -10.68 -17.18
N ALA A 25 17.57 -9.49 -17.75
CA ALA A 25 16.79 -9.26 -18.97
C ALA A 25 17.54 -9.62 -20.26
N SER A 26 18.84 -9.91 -20.17
CA SER A 26 19.71 -10.31 -21.29
C SER A 26 19.29 -11.62 -21.98
N TRP A 27 18.44 -12.43 -21.34
CA TRP A 27 17.81 -13.59 -21.96
C TRP A 27 16.64 -13.16 -22.87
N ARG A 28 16.61 -13.65 -24.12
CA ARG A 28 15.86 -13.14 -25.28
C ARG A 28 14.39 -12.69 -25.08
N LYS A 29 13.69 -13.15 -24.04
CA LYS A 29 12.28 -12.80 -23.75
C LYS A 29 12.08 -11.37 -23.23
N HIS A 30 13.08 -10.77 -22.60
CA HIS A 30 12.94 -9.47 -21.91
C HIS A 30 13.85 -8.38 -22.46
N SER A 31 14.31 -8.51 -23.72
CA SER A 31 15.22 -7.55 -24.33
C SER A 31 14.67 -6.13 -24.32
N LYS A 32 13.37 -5.93 -24.63
CA LYS A 32 12.72 -4.61 -24.60
C LYS A 32 12.84 -3.95 -23.22
N LEU A 33 12.49 -4.67 -22.15
CA LEU A 33 12.63 -4.21 -20.77
C LEU A 33 14.08 -3.84 -20.45
N GLY A 34 15.04 -4.66 -20.88
CA GLY A 34 16.46 -4.36 -20.72
C GLY A 34 16.90 -3.04 -21.40
N HIS A 35 16.33 -2.68 -22.55
CA HIS A 35 16.59 -1.39 -23.20
C HIS A 35 15.91 -0.23 -22.48
N GLU A 36 14.67 -0.42 -22.02
CA GLU A 36 13.94 0.57 -21.21
C GLU A 36 14.71 0.91 -19.93
N CYS A 37 15.19 -0.10 -19.19
CA CYS A 37 16.00 0.10 -17.98
C CYS A 37 17.34 0.81 -18.27
N LYS A 38 18.00 0.52 -19.39
CA LYS A 38 19.24 1.21 -19.78
C LYS A 38 18.99 2.69 -20.07
N SER A 39 17.92 2.99 -20.79
CA SER A 39 17.54 4.38 -21.09
C SER A 39 17.28 5.18 -19.82
N VAL A 40 16.57 4.60 -18.84
CA VAL A 40 16.36 5.26 -17.54
C VAL A 40 17.66 5.43 -16.76
N LEU A 41 18.54 4.41 -16.78
CA LEU A 41 19.84 4.49 -16.12
C LEU A 41 20.69 5.63 -16.70
N GLU A 42 20.70 5.81 -18.02
CA GLU A 42 21.37 6.93 -18.69
C GLU A 42 20.79 8.28 -18.25
N ILE A 43 19.46 8.40 -18.11
CA ILE A 43 18.80 9.62 -17.62
C ILE A 43 19.18 9.93 -16.17
N LEU A 44 19.26 8.92 -15.30
CA LEU A 44 19.56 9.07 -13.88
C LEU A 44 21.05 9.30 -13.57
N THR A 45 21.94 8.96 -14.50
CA THR A 45 23.41 9.06 -14.35
C THR A 45 24.04 10.16 -15.19
N SER A 46 23.31 10.72 -16.17
CA SER A 46 23.80 11.84 -16.97
C SER A 46 23.88 13.12 -16.12
N PRO A 47 25.01 13.85 -16.14
CA PRO A 47 25.09 15.15 -15.50
C PRO A 47 24.07 16.11 -16.15
N LYS A 48 23.01 16.48 -15.41
CA LYS A 48 22.09 17.51 -15.89
C LYS A 48 22.86 18.85 -15.97
N PRO A 49 22.80 19.59 -17.09
CA PRO A 49 23.41 20.91 -17.18
C PRO A 49 22.88 21.79 -16.04
N GLN A 50 23.78 22.47 -15.32
CA GLN A 50 23.39 23.52 -14.39
C GLN A 50 22.47 24.50 -15.12
N GLU A 51 21.21 24.60 -14.69
CA GLU A 51 20.35 25.70 -15.11
C GLU A 51 21.06 27.00 -14.72
N GLN A 52 21.61 27.71 -15.70
CA GLN A 52 21.99 29.10 -15.53
C GLN A 52 20.71 29.86 -15.18
N PRO A 53 20.74 30.78 -14.19
CA PRO A 53 19.60 31.66 -13.96
C PRO A 53 19.26 32.36 -15.28
N PRO A 54 17.97 32.48 -15.64
CA PRO A 54 17.58 33.11 -16.89
C PRO A 54 18.18 34.52 -16.93
N PRO A 55 18.66 35.00 -18.09
CA PRO A 55 19.07 36.39 -18.22
C PRO A 55 17.86 37.25 -17.90
N THR A 56 18.03 38.15 -16.92
CA THR A 56 17.05 39.17 -16.55
C THR A 56 16.64 39.94 -17.80
N SER A 57 15.52 39.55 -18.39
CA SER A 57 14.78 40.32 -19.38
C SER A 57 13.48 40.70 -18.72
N THR A 58 13.40 41.98 -18.37
CA THR A 58 12.18 42.63 -17.92
C THR A 58 11.18 42.65 -19.07
N SER A 59 10.22 41.75 -19.04
CA SER A 59 8.95 41.90 -19.74
C SER A 59 7.86 41.31 -18.86
N ASP A 60 7.19 42.21 -18.14
CA ASP A 60 5.93 41.96 -17.44
C ASP A 60 4.86 41.56 -18.47
N ASP A 61 4.64 40.26 -18.67
CA ASP A 61 3.33 39.73 -19.07
C ASP A 61 3.29 38.20 -18.90
N SER A 62 2.83 37.73 -17.75
CA SER A 62 2.30 36.37 -17.64
C SER A 62 1.42 36.26 -16.40
N SER A 63 0.13 36.03 -16.66
CA SER A 63 -0.89 35.53 -15.74
C SER A 63 -0.33 34.47 -14.78
N PRO A 64 -0.79 34.40 -13.52
CA PRO A 64 -0.35 33.36 -12.60
C PRO A 64 -0.83 32.00 -13.13
N SER A 65 0.08 31.25 -13.75
CA SER A 65 -0.11 29.84 -14.03
C SER A 65 -0.30 29.12 -12.70
N GLU A 66 -1.41 28.40 -12.55
CA GLU A 66 -1.66 27.56 -11.38
C GLU A 66 -0.43 26.67 -11.10
N PRO A 67 -0.03 26.49 -9.82
CA PRO A 67 1.07 25.60 -9.49
C PRO A 67 0.74 24.19 -9.99
N SER A 68 1.59 23.66 -10.87
CA SER A 68 1.46 22.28 -11.37
C SER A 68 1.48 21.31 -10.19
N PRO A 69 0.61 20.28 -10.17
CA PRO A 69 0.55 19.34 -9.06
C PRO A 69 1.90 18.64 -8.86
N PRO A 70 2.31 18.42 -7.60
CA PRO A 70 3.58 17.78 -7.27
C PRO A 70 3.67 16.38 -7.88
N ALA A 71 4.72 16.09 -8.65
CA ALA A 71 4.86 14.80 -9.32
C ALA A 71 5.07 13.62 -8.34
N PRO A 72 4.80 12.37 -8.76
CA PRO A 72 4.93 11.17 -7.94
C PRO A 72 6.30 10.95 -7.33
N LEU A 73 7.36 11.20 -8.11
CA LEU A 73 8.73 11.03 -7.62
C LEU A 73 9.30 12.35 -7.13
N HIS A 74 10.04 12.27 -6.04
CA HIS A 74 10.90 13.36 -5.58
C HIS A 74 12.20 12.80 -5.02
N ASP A 75 13.21 13.65 -4.87
CA ASP A 75 14.49 13.27 -4.27
C ASP A 75 14.71 13.87 -2.86
N GLY A 76 13.73 14.64 -2.34
CA GLY A 76 13.87 15.37 -1.08
C GLY A 76 14.90 16.53 -1.15
N GLY A 77 15.45 16.80 -2.34
CA GLY A 77 16.28 17.95 -2.67
C GLY A 77 15.55 18.96 -3.54
N SER A 78 16.27 19.91 -4.13
CA SER A 78 15.74 20.95 -5.03
C SER A 78 15.31 20.44 -6.41
N HIS A 79 15.48 19.15 -6.69
CA HIS A 79 15.09 18.57 -7.96
C HIS A 79 13.65 18.07 -7.90
N GLU A 80 12.77 18.76 -8.64
CA GLU A 80 11.39 18.33 -8.85
C GLU A 80 11.31 17.55 -10.17
N TYR A 81 10.84 16.31 -10.09
CA TYR A 81 10.53 15.54 -11.29
C TYR A 81 9.19 16.02 -11.84
N SER A 82 9.02 15.96 -13.15
CA SER A 82 7.71 16.07 -13.79
C SER A 82 6.95 14.74 -13.71
N LEU A 83 5.63 14.76 -13.99
CA LEU A 83 4.85 13.53 -14.12
C LEU A 83 5.40 12.61 -15.22
N ALA A 84 5.84 13.18 -16.34
CA ALA A 84 6.40 12.41 -17.46
C ALA A 84 7.75 11.76 -17.10
N GLU A 85 8.63 12.47 -16.38
CA GLU A 85 9.86 11.87 -15.86
C GLU A 85 9.55 10.76 -14.86
N SER A 86 8.59 10.98 -13.95
CA SER A 86 8.16 9.97 -12.97
C SER A 86 7.64 8.71 -13.66
N GLU A 87 6.80 8.86 -14.69
CA GLU A 87 6.29 7.74 -15.50
C GLU A 87 7.43 7.01 -16.22
N SER A 88 8.39 7.74 -16.79
CA SER A 88 9.53 7.14 -17.49
C SER A 88 10.41 6.28 -16.56
N ILE A 89 10.59 6.72 -15.30
CA ILE A 89 11.39 6.01 -14.29
C ILE A 89 10.62 4.80 -13.71
N LEU A 90 9.31 4.95 -13.46
CA LEU A 90 8.49 3.91 -12.85
C LEU A 90 8.07 2.81 -13.85
N SER A 91 7.88 3.15 -15.12
CA SER A 91 7.37 2.19 -16.13
C SER A 91 8.22 0.91 -16.26
N PRO A 92 9.57 0.96 -16.30
CA PRO A 92 10.37 -0.26 -16.35
C PRO A 92 10.23 -1.13 -15.09
N LEU A 93 10.06 -0.53 -13.91
CA LEU A 93 9.81 -1.27 -12.67
C LEU A 93 8.44 -1.98 -12.71
N ILE A 94 7.40 -1.28 -13.18
CA ILE A 94 6.06 -1.86 -13.41
C ILE A 94 6.15 -3.02 -14.41
N ASN A 95 6.85 -2.83 -15.51
CA ASN A 95 7.03 -3.85 -16.54
C ASN A 95 7.82 -5.05 -16.01
N ALA A 96 8.82 -4.82 -15.15
CA ALA A 96 9.61 -5.86 -14.49
C ALA A 96 8.76 -6.73 -13.56
N CYS A 97 7.89 -6.12 -12.73
CA CYS A 97 6.93 -6.85 -11.89
C CYS A 97 6.00 -7.77 -12.71
N ASN A 98 5.60 -7.33 -13.91
CA ASN A 98 4.72 -8.12 -14.78
C ASN A 98 5.42 -9.25 -15.56
N THR A 99 6.74 -9.45 -15.41
CA THR A 99 7.47 -10.47 -16.19
C THR A 99 7.22 -11.91 -15.75
N GLN A 100 6.72 -12.11 -14.53
CA GLN A 100 6.60 -13.44 -13.90
C GLN A 100 7.94 -14.21 -13.86
N PHE A 101 9.07 -13.48 -13.87
CA PHE A 101 10.41 -14.05 -13.80
C PHE A 101 11.11 -13.57 -12.53
N LEU A 102 11.26 -14.47 -11.57
CA LEU A 102 11.75 -14.21 -10.20
C LEU A 102 12.98 -13.28 -10.15
N LYS A 103 14.00 -13.54 -10.97
CA LYS A 103 15.25 -12.76 -10.98
C LYS A 103 15.11 -11.32 -11.50
N ILE A 104 14.00 -10.99 -12.14
CA ILE A 104 13.64 -9.63 -12.57
C ILE A 104 12.65 -9.00 -11.59
N VAL A 105 11.68 -9.78 -11.11
CA VAL A 105 10.65 -9.32 -10.16
C VAL A 105 11.25 -8.91 -8.82
N ASP A 106 12.13 -9.72 -8.24
CA ASP A 106 12.75 -9.47 -6.94
C ASP A 106 13.41 -8.07 -6.83
N PRO A 107 14.36 -7.68 -7.70
CA PRO A 107 14.96 -6.35 -7.63
C PRO A 107 13.98 -5.21 -7.96
N ALA A 108 12.92 -5.47 -8.73
CA ALA A 108 11.91 -4.44 -9.04
C ALA A 108 11.03 -4.13 -7.83
N VAL A 109 10.49 -5.16 -7.18
CA VAL A 109 9.63 -5.00 -5.99
C VAL A 109 10.43 -4.43 -4.82
N ASP A 110 11.68 -4.88 -4.60
CA ASP A 110 12.57 -4.31 -3.58
C ASP A 110 12.87 -2.82 -3.82
N CYS A 111 13.05 -2.41 -5.07
CA CYS A 111 13.20 -1.01 -5.43
C CYS A 111 11.95 -0.19 -5.10
N ILE A 112 10.77 -0.68 -5.47
CA ILE A 112 9.49 -0.03 -5.18
C ILE A 112 9.28 0.10 -3.66
N GLN A 113 9.59 -0.95 -2.90
CA GLN A 113 9.52 -0.94 -1.44
C GLN A 113 10.39 0.17 -0.86
N LYS A 114 11.64 0.32 -1.33
CA LYS A 114 12.56 1.37 -0.89
C LYS A 114 12.08 2.76 -1.26
N LEU A 115 11.56 2.95 -2.47
CA LEU A 115 10.99 4.24 -2.89
C LEU A 115 9.85 4.68 -1.97
N ILE A 116 9.00 3.74 -1.56
CA ILE A 116 7.92 4.00 -0.59
C ILE A 116 8.49 4.27 0.81
N ALA A 117 9.37 3.39 1.29
CA ALA A 117 9.90 3.42 2.65
C ALA A 117 10.71 4.69 2.94
N HIS A 118 11.47 5.18 1.96
CA HIS A 118 12.24 6.42 2.07
C HIS A 118 11.43 7.66 1.70
N GLY A 119 10.14 7.51 1.39
CA GLY A 119 9.23 8.61 1.07
C GLY A 119 9.47 9.25 -0.30
N TYR A 120 10.28 8.66 -1.18
CA TYR A 120 10.53 9.19 -2.53
C TYR A 120 9.34 9.07 -3.48
N LEU A 121 8.39 8.19 -3.15
CA LEU A 121 7.12 8.05 -3.84
C LEU A 121 6.02 8.77 -3.04
N ARG A 122 5.40 9.78 -3.64
CA ARG A 122 4.28 10.55 -3.09
C ARG A 122 3.09 10.55 -4.03
N GLY A 123 1.93 10.96 -3.51
CA GLY A 123 0.70 11.09 -4.27
C GLY A 123 -0.41 10.17 -3.76
N GLU A 124 -1.41 9.94 -4.60
CA GLU A 124 -2.56 9.09 -4.26
C GLU A 124 -2.65 7.92 -5.23
N ALA A 125 -2.79 6.69 -4.75
CA ALA A 125 -3.07 5.53 -5.59
C ALA A 125 -4.57 5.23 -5.61
N ASP A 126 -5.29 5.72 -6.62
CA ASP A 126 -6.72 5.49 -6.84
C ASP A 126 -6.99 5.32 -8.35
N PRO A 127 -7.48 4.15 -8.82
CA PRO A 127 -7.74 3.92 -10.25
C PRO A 127 -8.81 4.85 -10.83
N THR A 128 -9.68 5.40 -9.98
CA THR A 128 -10.75 6.33 -10.36
C THR A 128 -10.28 7.79 -10.44
N GLY A 129 -9.05 8.06 -10.00
CA GLY A 129 -8.46 9.40 -9.95
C GLY A 129 -7.87 9.91 -11.28
N GLY A 130 -7.04 10.94 -11.16
CA GLY A 130 -6.30 11.55 -12.27
C GLY A 130 -5.20 10.66 -12.85
N THR A 131 -4.43 11.19 -13.80
CA THR A 131 -3.33 10.47 -14.48
C THR A 131 -2.25 10.01 -13.49
N GLU A 132 -1.85 10.88 -12.58
CA GLU A 132 -0.92 10.58 -11.49
C GLU A 132 -1.43 9.40 -10.64
N ALA A 133 -2.69 9.45 -10.25
CA ALA A 133 -3.26 8.45 -9.37
C ALA A 133 -3.40 7.07 -10.03
N LYS A 134 -3.70 7.07 -11.33
CA LYS A 134 -3.72 5.85 -12.16
C LYS A 134 -2.34 5.24 -12.33
N LEU A 135 -1.29 6.04 -12.48
CA LEU A 135 0.09 5.55 -12.54
C LEU A 135 0.49 4.86 -11.23
N LEU A 136 0.21 5.50 -10.10
CA LEU A 136 0.48 4.94 -8.77
C LEU A 136 -0.36 3.69 -8.50
N ALA A 137 -1.64 3.69 -8.87
CA ALA A 137 -2.50 2.51 -8.78
C ALA A 137 -1.95 1.34 -9.61
N LYS A 138 -1.51 1.60 -10.86
CA LYS A 138 -0.89 0.58 -11.72
C LYS A 138 0.42 0.03 -11.14
N LEU A 139 1.21 0.87 -10.47
CA LEU A 139 2.41 0.45 -9.75
C LEU A 139 2.07 -0.53 -8.64
N ILE A 140 1.11 -0.17 -7.77
CA ILE A 140 0.65 -1.03 -6.66
C ILE A 140 0.03 -2.32 -7.20
N GLU A 141 -0.82 -2.25 -8.23
CA GLU A 141 -1.41 -3.42 -8.89
C GLU A 141 -0.32 -4.38 -9.39
N SER A 142 0.76 -3.87 -9.99
CA SER A 142 1.86 -4.70 -10.48
C SER A 142 2.61 -5.40 -9.34
N VAL A 143 2.77 -4.76 -8.18
CA VAL A 143 3.33 -5.39 -6.98
C VAL A 143 2.40 -6.46 -6.45
N CYS A 144 1.09 -6.19 -6.36
CA CYS A 144 0.09 -7.16 -5.97
C CYS A 144 0.23 -8.44 -6.81
N LYS A 145 0.22 -8.35 -8.15
CA LYS A 145 0.35 -9.51 -9.06
C LYS A 145 1.62 -10.34 -8.89
N CYS A 146 2.63 -9.86 -8.17
CA CYS A 146 3.85 -10.63 -7.91
C CYS A 146 3.60 -11.82 -6.96
N TYR A 147 2.50 -11.85 -6.19
CA TYR A 147 2.20 -13.01 -5.34
C TYR A 147 1.91 -14.29 -6.17
N ASP A 148 1.42 -14.13 -7.42
CA ASP A 148 1.08 -15.25 -8.32
C ASP A 148 2.29 -16.12 -8.69
N LEU A 149 3.53 -15.66 -8.45
CA LEU A 149 4.74 -16.46 -8.66
C LEU A 149 4.82 -17.67 -7.72
N GLY A 150 4.17 -17.62 -6.55
CA GLY A 150 4.16 -18.71 -5.57
C GLY A 150 5.53 -19.02 -4.96
N ASP A 151 6.43 -18.03 -4.91
CA ASP A 151 7.73 -18.10 -4.25
C ASP A 151 7.67 -17.47 -2.85
N ASP A 152 8.13 -18.20 -1.84
CA ASP A 152 8.06 -17.78 -0.43
C ASP A 152 8.78 -16.45 -0.17
N GLY A 153 9.90 -16.18 -0.86
CA GLY A 153 10.65 -14.94 -0.73
C GLY A 153 9.92 -13.76 -1.33
N VAL A 154 9.31 -13.96 -2.51
CA VAL A 154 8.47 -12.94 -3.17
C VAL A 154 7.23 -12.63 -2.36
N GLU A 155 6.57 -13.63 -1.77
CA GLU A 155 5.40 -13.40 -0.91
C GLU A 155 5.74 -12.44 0.25
N LEU A 156 6.85 -12.66 0.97
CA LEU A 156 7.30 -11.75 2.02
C LEU A 156 7.65 -10.36 1.50
N LEU A 157 8.25 -10.28 0.31
CA LEU A 157 8.61 -9.01 -0.31
C LEU A 157 7.36 -8.21 -0.74
N VAL A 158 6.34 -8.89 -1.26
CA VAL A 158 5.03 -8.29 -1.58
C VAL A 158 4.38 -7.80 -0.28
N LEU A 159 4.26 -8.64 0.76
CA LEU A 159 3.70 -8.23 2.06
C LEU A 159 4.42 -7.00 2.63
N ARG A 160 5.75 -6.96 2.53
CA ARG A 160 6.57 -5.84 3.03
C ARG A 160 6.25 -4.56 2.27
N THR A 161 6.19 -4.65 0.95
CA THR A 161 5.93 -3.52 0.06
C THR A 161 4.52 -2.96 0.27
N LEU A 162 3.52 -3.83 0.34
CA LEU A 162 2.13 -3.43 0.54
C LEU A 162 1.89 -2.82 1.92
N LEU A 163 2.48 -3.38 2.98
CA LEU A 163 2.40 -2.79 4.32
C LEU A 163 3.12 -1.44 4.36
N SER A 164 4.30 -1.30 3.75
CA SER A 164 4.97 0.00 3.59
C SER A 164 4.07 1.01 2.85
N ALA A 165 3.36 0.58 1.80
CA ALA A 165 2.47 1.45 1.02
C ALA A 165 1.31 1.98 1.88
N VAL A 166 0.61 1.11 2.61
CA VAL A 166 -0.51 1.51 3.49
C VAL A 166 -0.02 2.36 4.66
N THR A 167 1.19 2.10 5.16
CA THR A 167 1.79 2.85 6.29
C THR A 167 2.31 4.22 5.86
N SER A 168 2.70 4.38 4.60
CA SER A 168 3.24 5.64 4.09
C SER A 168 2.27 6.80 4.31
N ILE A 169 2.82 7.96 4.64
CA ILE A 169 2.07 9.22 4.71
C ILE A 169 2.18 10.02 3.39
N SER A 170 3.24 9.77 2.62
CA SER A 170 3.51 10.46 1.35
C SER A 170 2.71 9.82 0.21
N LEU A 171 2.61 8.49 0.21
CA LEU A 171 1.79 7.72 -0.73
C LEU A 171 0.51 7.30 -0.02
N ARG A 172 -0.62 7.90 -0.42
CA ARG A 172 -1.94 7.57 0.14
C ARG A 172 -2.65 6.55 -0.74
N ILE A 173 -3.06 5.43 -0.16
CA ILE A 173 -3.77 4.36 -0.88
C ILE A 173 -5.26 4.50 -0.60
N HIS A 174 -6.08 4.56 -1.65
CA HIS A 174 -7.52 4.77 -1.53
C HIS A 174 -8.32 3.80 -2.42
N GLY A 175 -9.59 3.59 -2.08
CA GLY A 175 -10.57 2.89 -2.93
C GLY A 175 -10.16 1.48 -3.32
N ASP A 176 -10.27 1.18 -4.61
CA ASP A 176 -9.99 -0.17 -5.14
C ASP A 176 -8.53 -0.59 -4.97
N SER A 177 -7.58 0.35 -5.00
CA SER A 177 -6.17 0.03 -4.69
C SER A 177 -6.03 -0.53 -3.28
N LEU A 178 -6.72 0.05 -2.30
CA LEU A 178 -6.67 -0.41 -0.92
C LEU A 178 -7.29 -1.80 -0.78
N LEU A 179 -8.46 -2.00 -1.41
CA LEU A 179 -9.13 -3.30 -1.40
C LEU A 179 -8.27 -4.37 -2.06
N GLN A 180 -7.58 -4.04 -3.16
CA GLN A 180 -6.65 -4.96 -3.82
C GLN A 180 -5.48 -5.33 -2.91
N ILE A 181 -4.90 -4.39 -2.17
CA ILE A 181 -3.85 -4.69 -1.19
C ILE A 181 -4.35 -5.66 -0.12
N VAL A 182 -5.49 -5.36 0.50
CA VAL A 182 -6.10 -6.21 1.52
C VAL A 182 -6.40 -7.60 0.96
N ARG A 183 -6.88 -7.68 -0.29
CA ARG A 183 -7.12 -8.92 -1.03
C ARG A 183 -5.85 -9.73 -1.23
N THR A 184 -4.79 -9.13 -1.74
CA THR A 184 -3.52 -9.82 -1.93
C THR A 184 -2.96 -10.37 -0.62
N CYS A 185 -3.00 -9.60 0.48
CA CYS A 185 -2.54 -10.10 1.77
C CYS A 185 -3.42 -11.27 2.28
N TYR A 186 -4.73 -11.21 2.05
CA TYR A 186 -5.64 -12.30 2.39
C TYR A 186 -5.41 -13.55 1.54
N ASP A 187 -5.16 -13.39 0.24
CA ASP A 187 -4.77 -14.48 -0.67
C ASP A 187 -3.48 -15.16 -0.20
N ILE A 188 -2.44 -14.39 0.16
CA ILE A 188 -1.19 -14.95 0.69
C ILE A 188 -1.43 -15.70 2.00
N TYR A 189 -2.27 -15.16 2.89
CA TYR A 189 -2.63 -15.84 4.14
C TYR A 189 -3.28 -17.22 3.92
N LEU A 190 -4.15 -17.33 2.92
CA LEU A 190 -4.86 -18.58 2.63
C LEU A 190 -4.07 -19.54 1.74
N GLY A 191 -3.34 -19.02 0.77
CA GLY A 191 -2.71 -19.77 -0.30
C GLY A 191 -1.23 -20.12 -0.09
N SER A 192 -0.51 -19.37 0.75
CA SER A 192 0.91 -19.63 0.98
C SER A 192 1.13 -21.01 1.58
N LYS A 193 2.21 -21.68 1.17
CA LYS A 193 2.63 -22.96 1.75
C LYS A 193 3.52 -22.77 2.99
N ASN A 194 3.98 -21.54 3.22
CA ASN A 194 4.89 -21.20 4.29
C ASN A 194 4.12 -20.60 5.48
N VAL A 195 4.18 -21.27 6.63
CA VAL A 195 3.46 -20.84 7.84
C VAL A 195 3.93 -19.47 8.33
N VAL A 196 5.21 -19.13 8.15
CA VAL A 196 5.74 -17.80 8.50
C VAL A 196 5.08 -16.73 7.62
N ASN A 197 4.92 -16.98 6.32
CA ASN A 197 4.27 -16.06 5.39
C ASN A 197 2.79 -15.91 5.70
N GLN A 198 2.10 -17.01 6.00
CA GLN A 198 0.70 -16.97 6.46
C GLN A 198 0.57 -16.09 7.71
N THR A 199 1.38 -16.34 8.74
CA THR A 199 1.33 -15.54 9.97
C THR A 199 1.68 -14.06 9.72
N THR A 200 2.69 -13.80 8.87
CA THR A 200 3.12 -12.45 8.51
C THR A 200 2.01 -11.72 7.75
N ALA A 201 1.29 -12.41 6.86
CA ALA A 201 0.14 -11.88 6.14
C ALA A 201 -1.01 -11.55 7.08
N LYS A 202 -1.34 -12.43 8.04
CA LYS A 202 -2.37 -12.16 9.07
C LYS A 202 -2.01 -10.92 9.90
N ALA A 203 -0.78 -10.83 10.40
CA ALA A 203 -0.33 -9.67 11.17
C ALA A 203 -0.35 -8.39 10.34
N SER A 204 0.08 -8.47 9.07
CA SER A 204 0.08 -7.32 8.15
C SER A 204 -1.35 -6.84 7.84
N LEU A 205 -2.31 -7.75 7.64
CA LEU A 205 -3.74 -7.42 7.52
C LEU A 205 -4.24 -6.66 8.74
N ILE A 206 -3.97 -7.17 9.95
CA ILE A 206 -4.39 -6.51 11.19
C ILE A 206 -3.77 -5.10 11.29
N GLN A 207 -2.47 -4.96 11.03
CA GLN A 207 -1.78 -3.66 11.07
C GLN A 207 -2.38 -2.68 10.05
N MET A 208 -2.65 -3.11 8.82
CA MET A 208 -3.28 -2.29 7.78
C MET A 208 -4.66 -1.78 8.22
N LEU A 209 -5.48 -2.65 8.82
CA LEU A 209 -6.78 -2.25 9.35
C LEU A 209 -6.64 -1.22 10.48
N VAL A 210 -5.73 -1.45 11.42
CA VAL A 210 -5.47 -0.49 12.51
C VAL A 210 -5.09 0.87 11.93
N ILE A 211 -4.22 0.91 10.90
CA ILE A 211 -3.83 2.16 10.22
C ILE A 211 -5.07 2.86 9.61
N VAL A 212 -5.85 2.15 8.79
CA VAL A 212 -7.02 2.71 8.08
C VAL A 212 -8.02 3.31 9.08
N PHE A 213 -8.35 2.57 10.14
CA PHE A 213 -9.34 3.02 11.12
C PHE A 213 -8.84 4.13 12.02
N ARG A 214 -7.56 4.10 12.43
CA ARG A 214 -6.98 5.18 13.24
C ARG A 214 -6.88 6.48 12.45
N ARG A 215 -6.49 6.41 11.17
CA ARG A 215 -6.49 7.57 10.28
C ARG A 215 -7.89 8.14 10.09
N MET A 216 -8.89 7.28 9.87
CA MET A 216 -10.29 7.69 9.79
C MET A 216 -10.78 8.37 11.08
N GLU A 217 -10.54 7.77 12.25
CA GLU A 217 -10.99 8.31 13.54
C GLU A 217 -10.38 9.67 13.86
N ALA A 218 -9.12 9.87 13.47
CA ALA A 218 -8.41 11.12 13.66
C ALA A 218 -8.56 12.10 12.49
N ASP A 219 -9.35 11.75 11.48
CA ASP A 219 -9.58 12.52 10.26
C ASP A 219 -8.28 12.97 9.55
N SER A 220 -7.22 12.16 9.66
CA SER A 220 -5.87 12.55 9.24
C SER A 220 -5.04 11.36 8.78
N SER A 221 -4.32 11.55 7.67
CA SER A 221 -3.41 10.53 7.10
C SER A 221 -2.06 10.45 7.82
N THR A 222 -1.71 11.43 8.64
CA THR A 222 -0.38 11.58 9.24
C THR A 222 -0.32 11.19 10.72
N VAL A 223 -1.41 10.63 11.24
CA VAL A 223 -1.51 10.22 12.65
C VAL A 223 -0.49 9.11 12.93
N PRO A 224 0.32 9.22 13.99
CA PRO A 224 1.30 8.20 14.32
C PRO A 224 0.59 6.91 14.74
N ILE A 225 0.95 5.79 14.11
CA ILE A 225 0.38 4.47 14.38
C ILE A 225 1.46 3.57 14.97
N GLN A 226 1.19 3.01 16.14
CA GLN A 226 2.11 2.06 16.77
C GLN A 226 2.02 0.67 16.09
N PRO A 227 3.14 -0.08 16.03
CA PRO A 227 3.09 -1.49 15.66
C PRO A 227 2.18 -2.27 16.61
N ILE A 228 1.35 -3.16 16.07
CA ILE A 228 0.58 -4.12 16.86
C ILE A 228 1.50 -5.08 17.62
N VAL A 229 1.01 -5.60 18.74
CA VAL A 229 1.68 -6.67 19.49
C VAL A 229 1.18 -8.02 18.96
N VAL A 230 1.98 -8.66 18.11
CA VAL A 230 1.61 -9.91 17.42
C VAL A 230 1.31 -11.03 18.41
N ALA A 231 2.04 -11.10 19.52
CA ALA A 231 1.86 -12.12 20.56
C ALA A 231 0.46 -12.08 21.22
N GLU A 232 -0.21 -10.93 21.26
CA GLU A 232 -1.56 -10.80 21.82
C GLU A 232 -2.66 -11.22 20.83
N LEU A 233 -2.32 -11.25 19.53
CA LEU A 233 -3.24 -11.48 18.42
C LEU A 233 -3.17 -12.90 17.87
N MET A 234 -2.17 -13.67 18.29
CA MET A 234 -2.00 -15.07 17.96
C MET A 234 -2.50 -15.91 19.14
N GLU A 235 -3.56 -16.69 18.92
CA GLU A 235 -3.96 -17.71 19.88
C GLU A 235 -2.88 -18.80 19.93
N PRO A 236 -2.51 -19.32 21.12
CA PRO A 236 -1.56 -20.41 21.22
C PRO A 236 -2.19 -21.67 20.61
N MET A 237 -1.82 -21.99 19.37
CA MET A 237 -2.05 -23.32 18.81
C MET A 237 -1.27 -24.32 19.69
N GLU A 238 -1.94 -25.36 20.17
CA GLU A 238 -1.37 -26.24 21.19
C GLU A 238 0.02 -26.78 20.83
N LYS A 239 1.01 -26.37 21.66
CA LYS A 239 2.33 -26.99 21.92
C LYS A 239 3.30 -27.13 20.74
N SER A 240 4.14 -26.11 20.51
CA SER A 240 5.57 -26.31 20.17
C SER A 240 6.40 -25.03 20.42
N ASP A 241 7.67 -25.17 20.81
CA ASP A 241 8.64 -24.06 21.01
C ASP A 241 8.91 -23.22 19.74
N VAL A 242 8.41 -23.66 18.58
CA VAL A 242 8.52 -22.96 17.28
C VAL A 242 7.70 -21.67 17.26
N ASP A 243 6.65 -21.59 18.07
CA ASP A 243 5.67 -20.50 18.06
C ASP A 243 6.27 -19.16 18.55
N GLY A 244 7.13 -19.21 19.58
CA GLY A 244 7.80 -18.02 20.11
C GLY A 244 8.78 -17.39 19.11
N SER A 245 9.51 -18.20 18.34
CA SER A 245 10.45 -17.70 17.32
C SER A 245 9.71 -17.07 16.13
N MET A 246 8.59 -17.66 15.72
CA MET A 246 7.75 -17.12 14.65
C MET A 246 7.14 -15.78 15.05
N ALA A 247 6.56 -15.68 16.25
CA ALA A 247 5.98 -14.43 16.74
C ALA A 247 7.03 -13.30 16.81
N VAL A 248 8.26 -13.60 17.24
CA VAL A 248 9.38 -12.64 17.26
C VAL A 248 9.76 -12.17 15.85
N PHE A 249 9.85 -13.10 14.88
CA PHE A 249 10.12 -12.74 13.50
C PHE A 249 9.06 -11.79 12.93
N VAL A 250 7.78 -12.16 13.10
CA VAL A 250 6.65 -11.39 12.57
C VAL A 250 6.55 -10.03 13.24
N GLN A 251 6.77 -9.96 14.56
CA GLN A 251 6.85 -8.68 15.27
C GLN A 251 8.00 -7.82 14.72
N GLY A 252 9.18 -8.40 14.50
CA GLY A 252 10.33 -7.71 13.92
C GLY A 252 10.04 -7.19 12.52
N PHE A 253 9.32 -7.95 11.71
CA PHE A 253 8.89 -7.56 10.37
C PHE A 253 7.99 -6.30 10.40
N ILE A 254 6.92 -6.32 11.21
CA ILE A 254 6.00 -5.16 11.32
C ILE A 254 6.72 -3.95 11.89
N THR A 255 7.44 -4.11 13.00
CA THR A 255 8.15 -3.01 13.66
C THR A 255 9.16 -2.35 12.74
N LYS A 256 9.92 -3.13 11.96
CA LYS A 256 10.89 -2.59 11.01
C LYS A 256 10.21 -1.72 9.95
N ILE A 257 9.06 -2.15 9.40
CA ILE A 257 8.34 -1.38 8.39
C ILE A 257 7.82 -0.05 8.97
N MET A 258 7.25 -0.08 10.18
CA MET A 258 6.80 1.15 10.86
C MET A 258 7.99 2.11 11.10
N GLN A 259 9.14 1.58 11.54
CA GLN A 259 10.34 2.37 11.79
C GLN A 259 10.98 2.94 10.52
N ASP A 260 11.00 2.17 9.43
CA ASP A 260 11.54 2.62 8.14
C ASP A 260 10.76 3.86 7.64
N ILE A 261 9.44 3.90 7.86
CA ILE A 261 8.57 5.03 7.51
C ILE A 261 8.71 6.19 8.51
N ASP A 262 8.73 5.93 9.82
CA ASP A 262 8.90 6.97 10.86
C ASP A 262 10.26 7.67 10.77
N GLY A 263 11.32 6.95 10.37
CA GLY A 263 12.67 7.51 10.20
C GLY A 263 12.76 8.61 9.13
N VAL A 264 11.82 8.64 8.18
CA VAL A 264 11.68 9.73 7.21
C VAL A 264 11.13 11.00 7.88
N LEU A 265 10.30 10.84 8.92
CA LEU A 265 9.64 11.94 9.64
C LEU A 265 10.52 12.56 10.71
N ASN A 266 11.42 11.76 11.33
CA ASN A 266 12.34 12.20 12.37
C ASN A 266 13.78 11.72 12.09
N PRO A 267 14.59 12.48 11.32
CA PRO A 267 15.98 12.12 11.00
C PRO A 267 16.97 12.16 12.19
N GLY A 268 16.48 12.22 13.43
CA GLY A 268 17.24 12.53 14.65
C GLY A 268 17.97 11.37 15.34
N THR A 269 17.80 10.12 14.90
CA THR A 269 18.51 8.98 15.52
C THR A 269 19.01 7.97 14.48
N PRO A 270 20.33 7.66 14.45
CA PRO A 270 20.87 6.68 13.52
C PRO A 270 20.54 5.26 13.99
N SER A 271 19.53 4.64 13.39
CA SER A 271 19.29 3.21 13.51
C SER A 271 20.31 2.45 12.64
N LYS A 272 21.17 1.65 13.28
CA LYS A 272 22.12 0.78 12.57
C LYS A 272 21.34 -0.16 11.64
N ALA A 273 21.48 0.04 10.33
CA ALA A 273 21.08 -0.92 9.32
C ALA A 273 21.83 -2.25 9.56
N SER A 274 21.14 -3.24 10.12
CA SER A 274 21.62 -4.63 10.09
C SER A 274 21.26 -5.25 8.75
N MET A 275 22.28 -5.41 7.92
CA MET A 275 22.34 -6.42 6.87
C MET A 275 22.23 -7.79 7.53
N MET A 276 21.12 -8.51 7.32
CA MET A 276 21.05 -9.94 7.58
C MET A 276 20.91 -10.65 6.24
N GLY A 277 21.90 -11.49 5.95
CA GLY A 277 22.12 -12.13 4.68
C GLY A 277 21.31 -13.41 4.45
N ALA A 278 21.67 -14.01 3.32
CA ALA A 278 21.13 -15.20 2.67
C ALA A 278 20.86 -16.39 3.59
N HIS A 279 19.82 -17.16 3.24
CA HIS A 279 19.86 -18.61 3.37
C HIS A 279 19.40 -19.27 2.05
N ASP A 280 20.09 -20.37 1.76
CA ASP A 280 20.04 -21.27 0.62
C ASP A 280 19.36 -22.58 1.07
N GLY A 281 18.75 -23.32 0.13
CA GLY A 281 18.45 -24.76 0.32
C GLY A 281 16.99 -25.22 0.28
N ALA A 282 16.50 -25.44 -0.94
CA ALA A 282 15.78 -26.64 -1.45
C ALA A 282 14.69 -27.37 -0.62
N PHE A 283 13.46 -27.43 -1.17
CA PHE A 283 12.71 -28.69 -1.34
C PHE A 283 11.70 -28.60 -2.51
N GLU A 284 11.62 -29.66 -3.32
CA GLU A 284 10.81 -29.77 -4.53
C GLU A 284 9.31 -30.03 -4.27
N THR A 285 8.54 -29.70 -5.30
CA THR A 285 7.09 -29.56 -5.42
C THR A 285 6.31 -30.88 -5.46
N THR A 286 5.05 -30.86 -5.01
CA THR A 286 3.95 -31.53 -5.73
C THR A 286 2.69 -30.66 -5.64
N THR A 287 2.24 -30.17 -6.80
CA THR A 287 1.00 -29.43 -7.00
C THR A 287 -0.14 -30.41 -7.26
N ARG A 288 -1.29 -30.16 -6.62
CA ARG A 288 -2.57 -30.74 -7.04
C ARG A 288 -3.57 -29.59 -7.11
N THR A 289 -3.89 -29.18 -8.33
CA THR A 289 -4.90 -28.18 -8.64
C THR A 289 -6.29 -28.80 -8.46
N VAL A 290 -7.14 -28.10 -7.71
CA VAL A 290 -8.59 -28.25 -7.80
C VAL A 290 -9.15 -26.85 -7.96
N GLU A 291 -9.73 -26.59 -9.13
CA GLU A 291 -10.46 -25.35 -9.40
C GLU A 291 -11.69 -25.29 -8.49
N SER A 292 -11.61 -24.43 -7.49
CA SER A 292 -12.72 -23.93 -6.70
C SER A 292 -12.59 -22.40 -6.72
N THR A 293 -13.67 -21.70 -7.04
CA THR A 293 -13.76 -20.22 -7.04
C THR A 293 -12.98 -19.60 -5.86
N ASN A 294 -12.03 -18.71 -6.16
CA ASN A 294 -11.14 -18.14 -5.15
C ASN A 294 -11.96 -17.31 -4.13
N PRO A 295 -11.87 -17.59 -2.82
CA PRO A 295 -12.53 -16.79 -1.78
C PRO A 295 -12.24 -15.28 -1.85
N ALA A 296 -11.08 -14.88 -2.36
CA ALA A 296 -10.67 -13.49 -2.44
C ALA A 296 -11.38 -12.65 -3.50
N ASP A 297 -12.04 -13.26 -4.49
CA ASP A 297 -12.82 -12.56 -5.53
C ASP A 297 -13.97 -11.71 -4.94
N LEU A 298 -14.32 -11.91 -3.67
CA LEU A 298 -15.34 -11.13 -2.95
C LEU A 298 -14.81 -9.84 -2.30
N LEU A 299 -13.50 -9.65 -2.29
CA LEU A 299 -12.85 -8.40 -1.94
C LEU A 299 -12.82 -7.42 -3.11
N ASP A 300 -13.12 -7.88 -4.32
CA ASP A 300 -13.30 -7.00 -5.47
C ASP A 300 -14.57 -6.15 -5.28
N SER A 301 -14.40 -4.85 -5.47
CA SER A 301 -15.51 -3.90 -5.45
C SER A 301 -16.40 -4.16 -6.66
N THR A 302 -17.68 -4.50 -6.44
CA THR A 302 -18.65 -4.52 -7.53
C THR A 302 -19.02 -3.08 -7.92
N ASP A 303 -19.47 -2.83 -9.16
CA ASP A 303 -19.96 -1.50 -9.58
C ASP A 303 -20.99 -0.91 -8.62
N LYS A 304 -21.82 -1.79 -8.02
CA LYS A 304 -22.78 -1.41 -6.99
C LYS A 304 -22.10 -0.95 -5.70
N ASP A 305 -21.02 -1.60 -5.28
CA ASP A 305 -20.25 -1.21 -4.10
C ASP A 305 -19.58 0.14 -4.29
N MET A 306 -19.00 0.38 -5.47
CA MET A 306 -18.46 1.70 -5.83
C MET A 306 -19.54 2.79 -5.86
N LEU A 307 -20.73 2.49 -6.40
CA LEU A 307 -21.87 3.41 -6.40
C LEU A 307 -22.36 3.72 -4.98
N ASP A 308 -22.47 2.70 -4.12
CA ASP A 308 -22.85 2.88 -2.72
C ASP A 308 -21.79 3.71 -1.98
N ALA A 309 -20.50 3.45 -2.21
CA ALA A 309 -19.39 4.21 -1.63
C ALA A 309 -19.41 5.67 -2.11
N LYS A 310 -19.65 5.91 -3.39
CA LYS A 310 -19.79 7.25 -3.97
C LYS A 310 -21.03 7.97 -3.44
N TYR A 311 -22.15 7.28 -3.27
CA TYR A 311 -23.35 7.85 -2.65
C TYR A 311 -23.11 8.21 -1.18
N TRP A 312 -22.34 7.38 -0.48
CA TRP A 312 -21.97 7.61 0.91
C TRP A 312 -21.01 8.80 1.05
N GLU A 313 -20.04 8.92 0.16
CA GLU A 313 -19.13 10.06 0.00
C GLU A 313 -19.93 11.35 -0.26
N ILE A 314 -20.79 11.38 -1.29
CA ILE A 314 -21.65 12.54 -1.60
C ILE A 314 -22.54 12.92 -0.41
N SER A 315 -23.12 11.93 0.27
CA SER A 315 -23.94 12.17 1.45
C SER A 315 -23.12 12.72 2.62
N MET A 316 -21.85 12.30 2.78
CA MET A 316 -20.95 12.83 3.82
C MET A 316 -20.52 14.26 3.54
N TYR A 317 -20.11 14.57 2.31
CA TYR A 317 -19.82 15.94 1.87
C TYR A 317 -20.99 16.87 2.15
N LYS A 318 -22.22 16.44 1.83
CA LYS A 318 -23.44 17.21 2.10
C LYS A 318 -23.65 17.46 3.60
N THR A 319 -23.47 16.45 4.46
CA THR A 319 -23.61 16.62 5.92
C THR A 319 -22.51 17.51 6.51
N ALA A 320 -21.27 17.39 6.04
CA ALA A 320 -20.16 18.25 6.49
C ALA A 320 -20.40 19.73 6.14
N LEU A 321 -20.91 20.00 4.92
CA LEU A 321 -21.29 21.35 4.49
C LEU A 321 -22.51 21.89 5.26
N GLU A 322 -23.51 21.05 5.54
CA GLU A 322 -24.70 21.44 6.31
C GLU A 322 -24.38 21.77 7.78
N GLY A 323 -23.40 21.10 8.40
CA GLY A 323 -22.92 21.40 9.75
C GLY A 323 -22.15 22.72 9.86
N ARG A 324 -21.50 23.18 8.78
CA ARG A 324 -20.72 24.42 8.72
C ARG A 324 -21.52 25.66 8.32
N LYS A 325 -22.79 25.49 7.92
CA LYS A 325 -23.70 26.61 7.57
C LYS A 325 -24.00 27.57 8.75
N GLY A 326 -23.53 27.25 9.97
CA GLY A 326 -23.62 28.10 11.15
C GLY A 326 -22.46 29.07 11.38
N GLU A 327 -21.33 28.95 10.67
CA GLU A 327 -20.08 29.68 10.96
C GLU A 327 -19.46 30.39 9.74
N LEU A 328 -20.28 30.83 8.78
CA LEU A 328 -19.80 31.63 7.65
C LEU A 328 -19.83 33.12 7.98
N ALA A 329 -18.77 33.58 8.65
CA ALA A 329 -18.44 35.01 8.76
C ALA A 329 -16.92 35.25 8.97
N ASP A 330 -16.06 34.68 8.12
CA ASP A 330 -14.88 35.40 7.61
C ASP A 330 -14.23 34.61 6.48
N GLY A 331 -14.09 35.24 5.31
CA GLY A 331 -13.58 34.61 4.09
C GLY A 331 -12.07 34.74 4.00
N GLU A 332 -11.36 33.67 4.31
CA GLU A 332 -9.98 33.38 3.84
C GLU A 332 -9.55 31.91 4.15
N GLY A 333 -10.29 31.17 5.00
CA GLY A 333 -10.04 29.75 5.35
C GLY A 333 -10.70 28.67 4.47
N GLU A 334 -11.56 29.04 3.51
CA GLU A 334 -12.43 28.10 2.78
C GLU A 334 -11.70 26.98 2.01
N ARG A 335 -10.48 27.23 1.50
CA ARG A 335 -9.74 26.25 0.68
C ARG A 335 -9.05 25.15 1.48
N ASP A 336 -8.51 25.48 2.65
CA ASP A 336 -7.85 24.49 3.53
C ASP A 336 -8.90 23.58 4.19
N ASP A 337 -10.00 24.22 4.59
CA ASP A 337 -11.22 23.59 5.06
C ASP A 337 -11.85 22.58 4.07
N ASP A 338 -11.89 22.91 2.79
CA ASP A 338 -12.39 22.00 1.74
C ASP A 338 -11.48 20.78 1.53
N LEU A 339 -10.16 20.96 1.67
CA LEU A 339 -9.17 19.88 1.55
C LEU A 339 -9.23 18.93 2.76
N GLU A 340 -9.35 19.45 3.98
CA GLU A 340 -9.53 18.64 5.19
C GLU A 340 -10.82 17.81 5.12
N VAL A 341 -11.94 18.41 4.69
CA VAL A 341 -13.21 17.70 4.47
C VAL A 341 -13.05 16.61 3.40
N GLN A 342 -12.30 16.88 2.33
CA GLN A 342 -12.04 15.89 1.28
C GLN A 342 -11.18 14.72 1.75
N ILE A 343 -10.10 14.99 2.48
CA ILE A 343 -9.26 13.95 3.08
C ILE A 343 -10.11 13.08 4.01
N GLY A 344 -10.90 13.72 4.86
CA GLY A 344 -11.76 13.01 5.77
C GLY A 344 -12.82 12.14 5.12
N ASN A 345 -13.39 12.59 4.00
CA ASN A 345 -14.35 11.79 3.25
C ASN A 345 -13.70 10.57 2.59
N LYS A 346 -12.47 10.70 2.06
CA LYS A 346 -11.71 9.56 1.52
C LYS A 346 -11.36 8.53 2.60
N LEU A 347 -10.86 8.96 3.76
CA LEU A 347 -10.50 8.05 4.86
C LEU A 347 -11.71 7.26 5.39
N ARG A 348 -12.83 7.96 5.54
CA ARG A 348 -14.11 7.34 5.92
C ARG A 348 -14.61 6.36 4.86
N ARG A 349 -14.50 6.71 3.57
CA ARG A 349 -14.87 5.85 2.44
C ARG A 349 -14.06 4.57 2.44
N ASP A 350 -12.76 4.68 2.64
CA ASP A 350 -11.84 3.54 2.66
C ASP A 350 -12.14 2.59 3.83
N ALA A 351 -12.33 3.13 5.03
CA ALA A 351 -12.72 2.35 6.20
C ALA A 351 -14.04 1.61 5.98
N PHE A 352 -15.03 2.27 5.37
CA PHE A 352 -16.30 1.65 5.01
C PHE A 352 -16.13 0.52 3.98
N LEU A 353 -15.35 0.74 2.92
CA LEU A 353 -15.09 -0.26 1.88
C LEU A 353 -14.45 -1.51 2.47
N VAL A 354 -13.41 -1.34 3.29
CA VAL A 354 -12.71 -2.44 3.94
C VAL A 354 -13.61 -3.18 4.93
N PHE A 355 -14.36 -2.45 5.77
CA PHE A 355 -15.32 -3.05 6.71
C PHE A 355 -16.38 -3.90 5.97
N ARG A 356 -16.98 -3.34 4.92
CA ARG A 356 -17.97 -4.02 4.10
C ARG A 356 -17.40 -5.28 3.45
N ALA A 357 -16.17 -5.22 2.94
CA ALA A 357 -15.50 -6.34 2.31
C ALA A 357 -15.26 -7.49 3.32
N LEU A 358 -14.80 -7.18 4.53
CA LEU A 358 -14.64 -8.15 5.62
C LEU A 358 -15.99 -8.77 6.05
N CYS A 359 -17.04 -7.95 6.18
CA CYS A 359 -18.40 -8.42 6.46
C CYS A 359 -18.94 -9.38 5.39
N LYS A 360 -18.67 -9.12 4.11
CA LYS A 360 -19.06 -10.05 3.03
C LYS A 360 -18.30 -11.38 3.13
N LEU A 361 -17.00 -11.32 3.42
CA LEU A 361 -16.17 -12.52 3.56
C LEU A 361 -16.60 -13.40 4.74
N SER A 362 -16.91 -12.81 5.89
CA SER A 362 -17.31 -13.58 7.08
C SER A 362 -18.62 -14.36 6.88
N MET A 363 -19.55 -13.79 6.11
CA MET A 363 -20.89 -14.35 5.88
C MET A 363 -20.98 -15.40 4.77
N LYS A 364 -19.98 -15.56 3.91
CA LYS A 364 -20.02 -16.51 2.77
C LYS A 364 -20.45 -17.89 3.28
N THR A 365 -21.56 -18.50 2.88
CA THR A 365 -21.89 -19.85 3.38
C THR A 365 -20.76 -20.81 3.01
N PRO A 366 -20.19 -21.57 3.96
CA PRO A 366 -19.11 -22.48 3.61
C PRO A 366 -19.66 -23.57 2.67
N PRO A 367 -18.85 -24.07 1.72
CA PRO A 367 -19.25 -25.23 0.92
C PRO A 367 -19.68 -26.39 1.82
N LYS A 368 -20.53 -27.30 1.33
CA LYS A 368 -20.97 -28.47 2.13
C LYS A 368 -19.76 -29.33 2.55
N GLU A 369 -18.68 -29.28 1.77
CA GLU A 369 -17.39 -29.94 2.03
C GLU A 369 -16.58 -29.30 3.17
N ALA A 370 -16.92 -28.10 3.64
CA ALA A 370 -16.21 -27.43 4.74
C ALA A 370 -16.40 -28.11 6.11
N LEU A 371 -17.43 -28.96 6.24
CA LEU A 371 -17.60 -29.82 7.42
C LEU A 371 -16.49 -30.90 7.50
N THR A 372 -15.83 -31.20 6.38
CA THR A 372 -14.78 -32.21 6.25
C THR A 372 -13.38 -31.63 6.07
N ASP A 373 -13.26 -30.36 5.67
CA ASP A 373 -11.98 -29.66 5.52
C ASP A 373 -11.97 -28.32 6.30
N PRO A 374 -11.34 -28.27 7.49
CA PRO A 374 -11.18 -27.06 8.27
C PRO A 374 -10.49 -25.90 7.54
N GLN A 375 -9.69 -26.18 6.50
CA GLN A 375 -9.00 -25.15 5.72
C GLN A 375 -9.99 -24.25 4.96
N LEU A 376 -11.15 -24.78 4.57
CA LEU A 376 -12.21 -24.02 3.89
C LEU A 376 -12.91 -22.99 4.81
N MET A 377 -12.73 -23.13 6.14
CA MET A 377 -13.24 -22.18 7.13
C MET A 377 -12.23 -21.10 7.52
N ARG A 378 -10.94 -21.30 7.21
CA ARG A 378 -9.83 -20.44 7.63
C ARG A 378 -10.02 -18.99 7.20
N GLY A 379 -10.52 -18.77 5.98
CA GLY A 379 -10.81 -17.44 5.46
C GLY A 379 -11.90 -16.69 6.23
N LYS A 380 -12.95 -17.40 6.69
CA LYS A 380 -14.02 -16.79 7.49
C LYS A 380 -13.54 -16.48 8.90
N ILE A 381 -12.78 -17.40 9.50
CA ILE A 381 -12.24 -17.25 10.84
C ILE A 381 -11.40 -15.97 10.89
N VAL A 382 -10.47 -15.79 9.94
CA VAL A 382 -9.70 -14.55 9.86
C VAL A 382 -10.57 -13.33 9.60
N ALA A 383 -11.56 -13.39 8.71
CA ALA A 383 -12.46 -12.25 8.50
C ALA A 383 -13.19 -11.84 9.79
N LEU A 384 -13.66 -12.81 10.59
CA LEU A 384 -14.31 -12.57 11.88
C LEU A 384 -13.33 -12.06 12.95
N GLU A 385 -12.11 -12.58 13.02
CA GLU A 385 -11.06 -12.08 13.90
C GLU A 385 -10.71 -10.62 13.57
N LEU A 386 -10.54 -10.30 12.28
CA LEU A 386 -10.28 -8.94 11.80
C LEU A 386 -11.43 -8.00 12.15
N LEU A 387 -12.68 -8.42 11.96
CA LEU A 387 -13.88 -7.66 12.35
C LEU A 387 -13.94 -7.44 13.86
N LYS A 388 -13.64 -8.47 14.66
CA LYS A 388 -13.59 -8.36 16.13
C LYS A 388 -12.56 -7.32 16.57
N ILE A 389 -11.33 -7.41 16.07
CA ILE A 389 -10.25 -6.47 16.39
C ILE A 389 -10.66 -5.05 16.02
N LEU A 390 -11.27 -4.87 14.85
CA LEU A 390 -11.76 -3.57 14.38
C LEU A 390 -12.84 -3.01 15.32
N LEU A 391 -13.84 -3.82 15.68
CA LEU A 391 -14.94 -3.39 16.57
C LEU A 391 -14.46 -3.08 17.99
N GLU A 392 -13.48 -3.84 18.51
CA GLU A 392 -12.87 -3.59 19.83
C GLU A 392 -12.04 -2.31 19.84
N ASN A 393 -11.41 -1.96 18.71
CA ASN A 393 -10.58 -0.77 18.56
C ASN A 393 -11.30 0.43 17.95
N ALA A 394 -12.58 0.29 17.60
CA ALA A 394 -13.37 1.34 16.96
C ALA A 394 -13.53 2.56 17.90
N GLY A 395 -13.20 3.73 17.39
CA GLY A 395 -13.27 4.98 18.13
C GLY A 395 -14.70 5.54 18.21
N ALA A 396 -14.82 6.82 18.57
CA ALA A 396 -16.13 7.44 18.72
C ALA A 396 -16.80 7.65 17.36
N VAL A 397 -16.04 8.04 16.33
CA VAL A 397 -16.57 8.39 15.01
C VAL A 397 -17.25 7.18 14.35
N PHE A 398 -16.63 6.01 14.43
CA PHE A 398 -17.21 4.77 13.93
C PHE A 398 -18.45 4.32 14.74
N ARG A 399 -18.48 4.59 16.05
CA ARG A 399 -19.60 4.17 16.93
C ARG A 399 -20.80 5.10 16.88
N THR A 400 -20.57 6.39 16.62
CA THR A 400 -21.60 7.43 16.63
C THR A 400 -22.04 7.86 15.23
N SER A 401 -21.44 7.33 14.16
CA SER A 401 -21.93 7.53 12.80
C SER A 401 -23.39 7.06 12.71
N ASP A 402 -24.32 8.02 12.72
CA ASP A 402 -25.77 7.76 12.88
C ASP A 402 -26.42 7.23 11.59
N ARG A 403 -25.64 6.54 10.75
CA ARG A 403 -26.10 6.01 9.48
C ARG A 403 -26.70 4.63 9.71
N LYS A 404 -28.01 4.54 9.49
CA LYS A 404 -28.85 3.32 9.47
C LYS A 404 -28.27 2.17 8.61
N LEU A 405 -27.24 2.43 7.79
CA LEU A 405 -26.51 1.44 7.02
C LEU A 405 -25.57 0.60 7.91
N ASP A 406 -24.82 1.21 8.83
CA ASP A 406 -23.87 0.52 9.71
C ASP A 406 -24.59 -0.36 10.74
N ARG A 407 -25.71 0.09 11.32
CA ARG A 407 -26.52 -0.75 12.22
C ARG A 407 -27.30 -1.84 11.50
N LYS A 408 -27.78 -1.64 10.26
CA LYS A 408 -28.45 -2.71 9.51
C LYS A 408 -27.46 -3.73 8.94
N ILE A 409 -26.25 -3.30 8.57
CA ILE A 409 -25.16 -4.20 8.22
C ILE A 409 -24.67 -4.91 9.50
N LEU A 410 -24.27 -4.24 10.59
CA LEU A 410 -23.92 -4.94 11.85
C LEU A 410 -25.05 -5.86 12.36
N CYS A 411 -26.29 -5.38 12.50
CA CYS A 411 -27.40 -6.20 13.03
C CYS A 411 -27.89 -7.27 12.05
N GLY A 412 -27.69 -7.10 10.74
CA GLY A 412 -27.98 -8.14 9.74
C GLY A 412 -26.83 -9.14 9.55
N TYR A 413 -25.60 -8.77 9.92
CA TYR A 413 -24.37 -9.53 9.65
C TYR A 413 -23.75 -10.19 10.90
N ILE A 414 -24.15 -9.80 12.11
CA ILE A 414 -23.69 -10.38 13.40
C ILE A 414 -24.76 -11.31 14.04
N ILE A 415 -26.04 -11.16 13.67
CA ILE A 415 -27.18 -11.86 14.32
C ILE A 415 -27.69 -13.08 13.53
N THR A 416 -27.15 -13.37 12.35
CA THR A 416 -27.41 -14.61 11.58
C THR A 416 -26.13 -15.39 11.39
#